data_AF-A0A529KQT8-F1
#
_entry.id   AF-A0A529KQT8-F1
#
_cell.length_a   1.000
_cell.length_b   1.000
_cell.length_c   1.000
_cell.angle_alpha   90.00
_cell.angle_beta   90.00
_cell.angle_gamma   90.00
#
_symmetry.space_group_name_H-M   'P 1'
#
loop_
_entity.id
_entity.type
_entity.pdbx_description
1 polymer ?
#
loop_
_entity_poly.entity_id
_entity_poly.type
_entity_poly.pdbx_seq_one_letter_code
_entity_poly.pdbx_strand_id
1 'polypeptide(L)' 'MQIIDIVLAPGNGAYFYDDQEAIRSGAIQDGFIYLGAPTTLGFKSIRTPASSLSIGLVLTDETVVWGDMM' A
#
# COMPACT_ATOMS: atom_id res chain seq x y z
N MET A 1 25.37 18.26 -5.20
CA MET A 1 24.48 17.08 -5.05
C MET A 1 23.22 17.34 -5.86
N GLN A 2 22.92 16.49 -6.85
CA GLN A 2 21.72 16.56 -7.70
C GLN A 2 21.18 15.15 -7.92
N ILE A 3 19.87 15.03 -8.19
CA ILE A 3 19.23 13.77 -8.61
C ILE A 3 19.42 13.61 -10.11
N ILE A 4 19.87 12.44 -10.56
CA ILE A 4 20.15 12.15 -11.97
C ILE A 4 19.28 11.04 -12.54
N ASP A 5 18.67 10.19 -11.70
CA ASP A 5 17.76 9.14 -12.12
C ASP A 5 16.81 8.71 -10.98
N ILE A 6 15.77 7.95 -11.33
CA ILE A 6 14.75 7.43 -10.40
C ILE A 6 14.56 5.93 -10.65
N VAL A 7 14.65 5.14 -9.57
CA VAL A 7 14.31 3.71 -9.54
C VAL A 7 12.99 3.51 -8.81
N LEU A 8 12.09 2.74 -9.40
CA LEU A 8 10.81 2.37 -8.79
C LEU A 8 10.77 0.86 -8.56
N ALA A 9 10.47 0.43 -7.35
CA ALA A 9 10.31 -0.99 -7.01
C ALA A 9 9.00 -1.21 -6.25
N PRO A 10 8.16 -2.18 -6.67
CA PRO A 10 6.96 -2.52 -5.91
C PRO A 10 7.33 -3.19 -4.59
N GLY A 11 6.59 -2.86 -3.53
CA GLY A 11 6.73 -3.47 -2.22
C GLY A 11 5.38 -3.87 -1.64
N ASN A 12 5.43 -4.61 -0.53
CA ASN A 12 4.26 -4.93 0.26
C ASN A 12 4.28 -4.09 1.53
N GLY A 13 3.11 -3.62 1.94
CA GLY A 13 2.96 -3.07 3.28
C GLY A 13 3.01 -4.16 4.34
N ALA A 14 3.31 -3.77 5.58
CA ALA A 14 3.35 -4.71 6.71
C ALA A 14 1.96 -5.09 7.24
N TYR A 15 0.89 -4.58 6.61
CA TYR A 15 -0.50 -4.83 7.00
C TYR A 15 -1.43 -4.82 5.78
N PHE A 16 -2.71 -4.49 6.00
CA PHE A 16 -3.77 -4.51 5.01
C PHE A 16 -4.44 -3.14 4.93
N TYR A 17 -4.90 -2.81 3.73
CA TYR A 17 -5.92 -1.79 3.56
C TYR A 17 -7.26 -2.42 3.90
N ASP A 18 -7.89 -1.88 4.93
CA ASP A 18 -9.20 -2.32 5.41
C ASP A 18 -10.24 -1.23 5.15
N ASP A 19 -11.36 -1.61 4.55
CA ASP A 19 -12.52 -0.75 4.37
C ASP A 19 -13.19 -0.53 5.72
N GLN A 20 -12.76 0.55 6.37
CA GLN A 20 -13.20 0.87 7.72
C GLN A 20 -14.70 1.17 7.79
N GLU A 21 -15.31 1.69 6.71
CA GLU A 21 -16.75 1.94 6.67
C GLU A 21 -17.51 0.62 6.69
N ALA A 22 -17.20 -0.31 5.79
CA ALA A 22 -17.83 -1.63 5.75
C ALA A 22 -17.66 -2.40 7.08
N ILE A 23 -16.46 -2.35 7.68
CA ILE A 23 -16.18 -3.00 8.97
C ILE A 23 -17.03 -2.38 10.08
N ARG A 24 -17.11 -1.05 10.17
CA ARG A 24 -17.92 -0.36 11.19
C ARG A 24 -19.42 -0.57 10.99
N SER A 25 -19.86 -0.80 9.76
CA SER A 25 -21.24 -1.17 9.41
C SER A 25 -21.57 -2.64 9.71
N GLY A 26 -20.63 -3.41 10.27
CA GLY A 26 -20.87 -4.77 10.75
C GLY A 26 -20.53 -5.86 9.74
N ALA A 27 -19.54 -5.64 8.86
CA ALA A 27 -19.03 -6.69 7.99
C ALA A 27 -18.65 -7.95 8.78
N ILE A 28 -19.09 -9.11 8.29
CA ILE A 28 -18.85 -10.40 8.95
C ILE A 28 -17.42 -10.83 8.68
N GLN A 29 -16.68 -11.13 9.74
CA GLN A 29 -15.34 -11.70 9.63
C GLN A 29 -15.41 -13.24 9.47
N ASP A 30 -14.71 -13.77 8.48
CA ASP A 30 -14.52 -15.21 8.26
C ASP A 30 -13.02 -15.51 8.31
N GLY A 31 -12.57 -16.02 9.45
CA GLY A 31 -11.15 -16.18 9.73
C GLY A 31 -10.39 -14.86 9.63
N PHE A 32 -9.54 -14.74 8.60
CA PHE A 32 -8.71 -13.56 8.37
C PHE A 32 -9.32 -12.53 7.40
N ILE A 33 -10.38 -12.90 6.67
CA ILE A 33 -11.04 -12.04 5.68
C ILE A 33 -12.35 -11.48 6.22
N TYR A 34 -12.87 -10.45 5.55
CA TYR A 34 -14.24 -9.97 5.76
C TYR A 34 -15.09 -10.36 4.55
N LEU A 35 -16.30 -10.84 4.81
CA LEU A 35 -17.29 -11.21 3.81
C LEU A 35 -18.14 -10.00 3.40
N GLY A 36 -18.63 -10.03 2.16
CA GLY A 36 -19.51 -9.00 1.61
C GLY A 36 -18.78 -8.07 0.64
N ALA A 37 -19.46 -6.99 0.26
CA ALA A 37 -18.93 -5.97 -0.65
C ALA A 37 -18.33 -4.81 0.16
N PRO A 38 -17.23 -4.20 -0.32
CA PRO A 38 -16.73 -2.95 0.25
C PRO A 38 -17.73 -1.80 -0.01
N THR A 39 -17.72 -0.81 0.88
CA THR A 39 -18.49 0.42 0.82
C THR A 39 -17.63 1.60 0.36
N THR A 40 -16.34 1.63 0.76
CA THR A 40 -15.42 2.71 0.42
C THR A 40 -15.00 2.61 -1.05
N LEU A 41 -15.13 3.71 -1.81
CA LEU A 41 -14.74 3.76 -3.22
C LEU A 41 -13.26 3.38 -3.41
N GLY A 42 -12.99 2.52 -4.39
CA GLY A 42 -11.64 2.07 -4.74
C GLY A 42 -11.25 0.73 -4.11
N PHE A 43 -11.95 0.28 -3.06
CA PHE A 43 -11.77 -1.07 -2.52
C PHE A 43 -12.42 -2.11 -3.43
N LYS A 44 -11.71 -3.22 -3.67
CA LYS A 44 -12.22 -4.39 -4.41
C LYS A 44 -12.72 -5.50 -3.48
N SER A 45 -12.24 -5.50 -2.24
CA SER A 45 -12.63 -6.36 -1.14
C SER A 45 -12.47 -5.57 0.16
N ILE A 46 -13.22 -5.93 1.22
CA ILE A 46 -13.19 -5.21 2.50
C ILE A 46 -11.80 -5.23 3.14
N ARG A 47 -11.01 -6.29 2.90
CA ARG A 47 -9.58 -6.36 3.25
C ARG A 47 -8.78 -6.63 1.99
N THR A 48 -7.72 -5.85 1.77
CA THR A 48 -6.79 -5.99 0.64
C THR A 48 -5.35 -5.91 1.15
N PRO A 49 -4.40 -6.74 0.66
CA PRO A 49 -2.99 -6.59 1.01
C PRO A 49 -2.52 -5.15 0.77
N ALA A 50 -1.84 -4.55 1.76
CA ALA A 50 -1.26 -3.23 1.55
C ALA A 50 -0.08 -3.35 0.58
N SER A 51 0.11 -2.33 -0.24
CA SER A 51 1.20 -2.24 -1.21
C SER A 51 2.02 -1.00 -0.94
N SER A 52 3.32 -1.05 -1.21
CA SER A 52 4.16 0.13 -1.21
C SER A 52 4.83 0.34 -2.56
N LEU A 53 5.31 1.55 -2.79
CA LEU A 53 6.22 1.83 -3.90
C LEU A 53 7.49 2.42 -3.31
N SER A 54 8.58 1.66 -3.39
CA SER A 54 9.91 2.13 -3.03
C SER A 54 10.42 3.03 -4.15
N ILE A 55 10.83 4.24 -3.77
CA ILE A 55 11.36 5.27 -4.65
C ILE A 55 12.83 5.46 -4.30
N GLY A 56 13.71 5.06 -5.22
CA GLY A 56 15.14 5.30 -5.14
C GLY A 56 15.51 6.52 -5.97
N LEU A 57 16.13 7.53 -5.37
CA LEU A 57 16.68 8.69 -6.08
C LEU A 57 18.18 8.47 -6.26
N VAL A 58 18.63 8.36 -7.52
CA VAL A 58 20.05 8.18 -7.85
C VAL A 58 20.71 9.55 -7.90
N LEU A 59 21.80 9.71 -7.15
CA LEU A 59 22.52 10.97 -7.04
C LEU A 59 23.77 10.99 -7.94
N THR A 60 24.29 12.20 -8.16
CA THR A 60 25.51 12.43 -8.97
C THR A 60 26.76 11.68 -8.49
N ASP A 61 26.78 11.19 -7.24
CA ASP A 61 27.88 10.41 -6.67
C ASP A 61 27.58 8.90 -6.63
N GLU A 62 26.59 8.45 -7.40
CA GLU A 62 26.10 7.06 -7.50
C GLU A 62 25.39 6.54 -6.24
N THR A 63 25.25 7.35 -5.19
CA THR A 63 24.42 6.99 -4.02
C THR A 63 22.95 6.89 -4.43
N VAL A 64 22.25 5.88 -3.92
CA VAL A 64 20.79 5.78 -4.03
C VAL A 64 20.17 6.00 -2.66
N VAL A 65 19.36 7.05 -2.53
CA VAL A 65 18.56 7.31 -1.32
C VAL A 65 17.15 6.80 -1.53
N TRP A 66 16.60 6.14 -0.50
CA TRP A 66 15.33 5.42 -0.60
C TRP A 66 14.26 6.05 0.30
N GLY A 67 13.03 6.05 -0.19
CA GLY A 67 11.83 6.28 0.60
C GLY A 67 10.68 5.40 0.09
N ASP A 68 9.83 4.96 0.99
CA ASP A 68 8.69 4.10 0.68
C ASP A 68 7.38 4.89 0.78
N MET A 69 6.61 4.93 -0.31
CA MET A 69 5.21 5.37 -0.29
C MET A 69 4.36 4.22 0.25
N MET A 70 3.56 4.48 1.28
CA MET A 70 2.66 3.51 1.93
C MET A 70 1.20 3.93 1.77
#